data_AF-A0A4Q3HZT2-F1
#
_entry.id   AF-A0A4Q3HZT2-F1
#
_cell.length_a   1.000
_cell.length_b   1.000
_cell.length_c   1.000
_cell.angle_alpha   90.00
_cell.angle_beta   90.00
_cell.angle_gamma   90.00
#
_symmetry.space_group_name_H-M   'P 1'
#
loop_
_entity.id
_entity.type
_entity.pdbx_description
1 polymer ?
#
loop_
_entity_poly.entity_id
_entity_poly.type
_entity_poly.pdbx_seq_one_letter_code
_entity_poly.pdbx_strand_id
1 'polypeptide(L)' 'MTGFMRAIFGNRMLHNAMLKSTAISDAGVTKQTLYEVERNQFTRGTYDRAMDSLNAVNLEIEELIRSVWGRR' A
#
# COMPACT_ATOMS: atom_id res chain seq x y z
N MET A 1 -0.34 -13.24 11.83
CA MET A 1 -0.10 -11.92 12.45
C MET A 1 -1.30 -10.98 12.33
N THR A 2 -2.03 -10.96 11.22
CA THR A 2 -3.22 -10.09 11.05
C THR A 2 -4.31 -10.30 12.11
N GLY A 3 -4.58 -11.54 12.52
CA GLY A 3 -5.56 -11.84 13.58
C GLY A 3 -5.18 -11.23 14.94
N PHE A 4 -3.90 -11.24 15.29
CA PHE A 4 -3.40 -10.63 16.52
C PHE A 4 -3.50 -9.11 16.47
N MET A 5 -3.11 -8.49 15.36
CA MET A 5 -3.27 -7.04 15.15
C MET A 5 -4.74 -6.62 15.25
N ARG A 6 -5.66 -7.41 14.69
CA ARG A 6 -7.11 -7.15 14.79
C ARG A 6 -7.61 -7.27 16.23
N ALA A 7 -7.08 -8.19 17.03
CA ALA A 7 -7.45 -8.32 18.44
C ALA A 7 -7.00 -7.11 19.28
N ILE A 8 -5.84 -6.51 18.99
CA ILE A 8 -5.31 -5.34 19.72
C ILE A 8 -5.94 -4.03 19.25
N PHE A 9 -6.02 -3.84 17.93
CA PHE A 9 -6.40 -2.56 17.34
C PHE A 9 -7.89 -2.46 17.01
N GLY A 10 -8.58 -3.60 16.86
CA GLY A 10 -10.00 -3.64 16.55
C GLY A 10 -10.32 -2.83 15.29
N ASN A 11 -11.24 -1.87 15.43
CA ASN A 11 -11.69 -0.99 14.34
C ASN A 11 -10.68 0.11 13.97
N ARG A 12 -9.54 0.21 14.67
CA ARG A 12 -8.46 1.15 14.33
C ARG A 12 -7.45 0.59 13.33
N MET A 13 -7.62 -0.67 12.92
CA MET A 13 -6.79 -1.29 11.91
C MET A 13 -7.31 -0.92 10.51
N LEU A 14 -6.41 -0.54 9.60
CA LEU A 14 -6.74 -0.33 8.20
C LEU A 14 -7.30 -1.61 7.57
N HIS A 15 -8.24 -1.46 6.64
CA HIS A 15 -8.93 -2.53 5.94
C HIS A 15 -8.04 -3.13 4.86
N ASN A 16 -7.31 -2.28 4.13
CA ASN A 16 -6.43 -2.70 3.05
C ASN A 16 -5.06 -3.15 3.59
N ALA A 17 -4.57 -4.28 3.07
CA ALA A 17 -3.27 -4.82 3.44
C ALA A 17 -2.23 -4.49 2.37
N MET A 18 -1.05 -4.06 2.82
CA MET A 18 0.10 -3.86 1.94
C MET A 18 0.73 -5.21 1.55
N LEU A 19 0.81 -5.48 0.25
CA LEU A 19 1.37 -6.71 -0.29
C LEU A 19 2.90 -6.70 -0.16
N LYS A 20 3.49 -7.80 0.32
CA LYS A 20 4.94 -8.03 0.22
C LYS A 20 5.26 -8.54 -1.19
N SER A 21 5.63 -7.63 -2.09
CA SER A 21 5.99 -7.94 -3.48
C SER A 21 7.48 -7.76 -3.74
N THR A 22 8.02 -8.49 -4.71
CA THR A 22 9.39 -8.27 -5.21
C THR A 22 9.51 -6.90 -5.85
N ALA A 23 8.50 -6.43 -6.59
CA ALA A 23 8.53 -5.09 -7.20
C ALA A 23 8.69 -3.95 -6.17
N ILE A 24 8.07 -4.08 -4.99
CA ILE A 24 8.20 -3.10 -3.90
C ILE A 24 9.60 -3.18 -3.28
N SER A 25 10.15 -4.39 -3.15
CA SER A 25 11.48 -4.60 -2.59
C SER A 25 12.56 -4.04 -3.52
N ASP A 26 12.45 -4.31 -4.83
CA ASP A 26 13.39 -3.87 -5.85
C ASP A 26 13.38 -2.35 -6.03
N ALA A 27 12.19 -1.72 -6.06
CA ALA A 27 12.06 -0.25 -6.07
C ALA A 27 12.75 0.37 -4.84
N GLY A 28 12.60 -0.26 -3.66
CA GLY A 28 13.28 0.18 -2.44
C GLY A 28 14.82 0.11 -2.53
N VAL A 29 15.37 -0.91 -3.20
CA VAL A 29 16.82 -1.04 -3.43
C VAL A 29 17.35 0.09 -4.31
N THR A 30 16.58 0.52 -5.31
CA THR A 30 16.96 1.65 -6.18
C THR A 30 16.60 3.02 -5.59
N LYS A 31 16.06 3.06 -4.36
CA LYS A 31 15.57 4.27 -3.68
C LYS A 31 14.49 5.01 -4.48
N GLN A 32 13.64 4.24 -5.15
CA GLN A 32 12.49 4.73 -5.90
C GLN A 32 11.20 4.20 -5.27
N THR A 33 10.11 4.92 -5.46
CA THR A 33 8.76 4.45 -5.19
C THR A 33 8.26 3.63 -6.37
N LEU A 34 7.21 2.83 -6.16
CA LEU A 34 6.57 2.08 -7.24
C LEU A 34 5.95 3.00 -8.32
N TYR A 35 5.74 4.28 -7.99
CA TYR A 35 5.27 5.32 -8.90
C TYR A 35 6.36 5.82 -9.86
N GLU A 36 7.64 5.59 -9.54
CA GLU A 36 8.79 6.09 -10.30
C GLU A 36 9.48 5.00 -11.14
N VAL A 37 9.22 3.72 -10.85
CA VAL A 37 9.78 2.60 -11.60
C VAL A 37 8.96 2.28 -12.85
N GLU A 38 9.64 1.93 -13.93
CA GLU A 38 8.95 1.56 -15.18
C GLU A 38 8.32 0.17 -15.07
N ARG A 39 7.08 0.05 -15.51
CA ARG A 39 6.33 -1.22 -15.47
C ARG A 39 6.98 -2.36 -16.25
N ASN A 40 7.76 -2.06 -17.30
CA ASN A 40 8.47 -3.04 -18.13
C ASN A 40 9.61 -3.75 -17.38
N GLN A 41 10.05 -3.24 -16.22
CA GLN A 41 11.11 -3.82 -15.40
C GLN A 41 10.62 -5.07 -14.65
N PHE A 42 9.31 -5.31 -14.61
CA PHE A 42 8.68 -6.40 -13.87
C PHE A 42 7.77 -7.24 -14.77
N THR A 43 7.43 -8.44 -14.31
CA THR A 43 6.32 -9.16 -14.93
C THR A 43 5.02 -8.41 -14.68
N ARG A 44 4.15 -8.38 -15.70
CA ARG A 44 2.89 -7.63 -15.69
C ARG A 44 2.09 -7.82 -14.40
N GLY A 45 1.85 -9.08 -14.03
CA GLY A 45 1.07 -9.41 -12.84
C GLY A 45 1.75 -9.12 -11.50
N THR A 46 3.07 -8.95 -11.45
CA THR A 46 3.78 -8.57 -10.21
C THR A 46 3.69 -7.07 -9.97
N TYR A 47 3.88 -6.27 -11.03
CA TYR A 47 3.72 -4.81 -10.93
C TYR A 47 2.28 -4.43 -10.61
N ASP A 48 1.30 -4.96 -11.36
CA ASP A 48 -0.10 -4.57 -11.21
C ASP A 48 -0.62 -4.87 -9.80
N ARG A 49 -0.37 -6.08 -9.28
CA ARG A 49 -0.78 -6.43 -7.90
C ARG A 49 -0.11 -5.57 -6.83
N ALA A 50 1.16 -5.18 -7.05
CA ALA A 50 1.86 -4.32 -6.12
C ALA A 50 1.27 -2.90 -6.14
N MET A 51 0.97 -2.38 -7.33
CA MET A 51 0.38 -1.06 -7.53
C MET A 51 -1.05 -1.00 -6.97
N ASP A 52 -1.86 -2.02 -7.22
CA ASP A 52 -3.23 -2.10 -6.69
C ASP A 52 -3.26 -2.09 -5.17
N SER A 53 -2.40 -2.90 -4.53
CA SER A 53 -2.29 -2.93 -3.07
C SER A 53 -1.79 -1.60 -2.50
N LEU A 54 -0.78 -0.99 -3.14
CA LEU A 54 -0.23 0.30 -2.72
C LEU A 54 -1.29 1.40 -2.79
N ASN A 55 -2.02 1.48 -3.90
CA ASN A 55 -3.07 2.48 -4.09
C ASN A 55 -4.24 2.29 -3.13
N ALA A 56 -4.66 1.05 -2.86
CA ALA A 56 -5.72 0.78 -1.90
C ALA A 56 -5.36 1.23 -0.48
N VAL A 57 -4.13 0.96 -0.03
CA VAL A 57 -3.65 1.41 1.28
C VAL A 57 -3.50 2.92 1.34
N ASN A 58 -2.91 3.53 0.30
CA ASN A 58 -2.70 4.98 0.27
C ASN A 58 -4.02 5.75 0.22
N LEU A 59 -5.02 5.25 -0.52
CA LEU A 59 -6.35 5.85 -0.55
C LEU A 59 -7.00 5.82 0.84
N GLU A 60 -6.93 4.71 1.55
CA GLU A 60 -7.50 4.61 2.90
C GLU A 60 -6.82 5.57 3.89
N ILE A 61 -5.50 5.73 3.78
CA ILE A 61 -4.74 6.71 4.57
C ILE A 61 -5.18 8.13 4.21
N GLU A 62 -5.30 8.45 2.92
CA GLU A 62 -5.75 9.75 2.44
C GLU A 62 -7.16 10.09 2.93
N GLU A 63 -8.10 9.14 2.83
CA GLU A 63 -9.47 9.27 3.33
C GLU A 63 -9.51 9.54 4.84
N LEU A 64 -8.72 8.79 5.63
CA LEU A 64 -8.60 9.02 7.06
C LEU A 64 -8.09 10.43 7.36
N ILE A 65 -7.03 10.84 6.66
CA ILE A 65 -6.45 12.18 6.77
C ILE A 65 -7.49 13.26 6.44
N ARG A 66 -8.22 13.12 5.32
CA ARG A 66 -9.27 14.05 4.90
C ARG A 66 -10.41 14.13 5.93
N SER A 67 -10.79 12.99 6.51
CA SER A 67 -11.84 12.93 7.53
C SER A 67 -11.48 13.72 8.79
N VAL A 68 -10.20 13.73 9.17
CA VAL A 68 -9.71 14.45 10.36
C VAL A 68 -9.49 15.92 10.06
N TRP A 69 -9.01 16.28 8.86
CA TRP A 69 -8.70 17.66 8.51
C TRP A 69 -9.93 18.56 8.32
N GLY A 70 -11.12 17.98 8.10
CA GLY A 70 -12.38 18.73 8.03
C GLY A 70 -12.52 19.67 6.82
N ARG A 71 -11.65 19.54 5.80
CA ARG A 71 -11.73 20.32 4.56
C ARG A 71 -12.72 19.63 3.62
N ARG A 72 -13.91 20.23 3.48
CA ARG A 72 -14.90 19.90 2.43
C ARG A 72 -14.59 20.67 1.15
#